data_AF-A0A1H9DYP6-F1
#
_entry.id   AF-A0A1H9DYP6-F1
#
_cell.length_a   1.000
_cell.length_b   1.000
_cell.length_c   1.000
_cell.angle_alpha   90.00
_cell.angle_beta   90.00
_cell.angle_gamma   90.00
#
_symmetry.space_group_name_H-M   'P 1'
#
loop_
_entity.id
_entity.type
_entity.pdbx_description
1 polymer ?
#
loop_
_entity_poly.entity_id
_entity_poly.type
_entity_poly.pdbx_seq_one_letter_code
_entity_poly.pdbx_strand_id
1 'polypeptide(L)'
;MRPFAIYLFAAALLLTVGCNRPTSGVLSPESESAMELKTFAKKSVNRQEVFIKGKNGGWFRQTTQQKADGTLYLKDGAGKTFVRAEYEDGGYLMPEWFGARGDGETDDYPAFERAITAACETGASFVTQRKKYSLSRRIEFPSCFQEGMVWTGNGAELNNTVYVKSPGTTIRDVSVVKSPAEGFVWYRGQGGHFENLTAKGCQSAGFRLGGEKGSQVAWSTFVNLKAINNQDGLVLDGSFPKCWVNANTFTGIYSRLNSRYGVHLKGKANYNTWMGLHCEGNSRKNKDLPAMLIENSSENTFMGGQQVTHPGNPSPVVVDRGRLNNYFGGRYVADKAAGRIIQQSKSKIEGANLVPRKSKQKPKDK
;
A
#
# COMPACT_ATOMS: atom_id res chain seq x y z
N MET A 1 14.15 31.79 11.61
CA MET A 1 13.38 31.55 10.38
C MET A 1 14.39 31.11 9.32
N ARG A 2 14.33 29.86 8.87
CA ARG A 2 15.19 29.32 7.80
C ARG A 2 14.34 29.22 6.52
N PRO A 3 14.86 29.55 5.33
CA PRO A 3 14.04 29.59 4.13
C PRO A 3 13.70 28.18 3.65
N PHE A 4 12.45 27.98 3.26
CA PHE A 4 11.97 26.79 2.57
C PHE A 4 12.55 26.77 1.15
N ALA A 5 13.29 25.72 0.81
CA ALA A 5 13.68 25.43 -0.57
C ALA A 5 12.46 24.82 -1.29
N ILE A 6 12.04 25.47 -2.36
CA ILE A 6 10.98 25.01 -3.27
C ILE A 6 11.59 23.95 -4.19
N TYR A 7 11.17 22.70 -4.08
CA TYR A 7 11.47 21.67 -5.06
C TYR A 7 10.45 21.78 -6.21
N LEU A 8 10.91 22.24 -7.38
CA LEU A 8 10.17 22.14 -8.64
C LEU A 8 10.25 20.69 -9.16
N PHE A 9 9.10 20.07 -9.38
CA PHE A 9 8.99 18.80 -10.11
C PHE A 9 9.24 19.05 -11.61
N ALA A 10 10.31 18.49 -12.15
CA ALA A 10 10.49 18.36 -13.60
C ALA A 10 9.73 17.11 -14.07
N ALA A 11 8.75 17.32 -14.95
CA ALA A 11 8.07 16.26 -15.68
C ALA A 11 9.06 15.59 -16.66
N ALA A 12 9.29 14.29 -16.50
CA ALA A 12 10.13 13.52 -17.41
C ALA A 12 9.38 13.30 -18.74
N LEU A 13 9.84 14.00 -19.77
CA LEU A 13 9.50 13.75 -21.17
C LEU A 13 10.15 12.43 -21.61
N LEU A 14 9.35 11.45 -22.00
CA LEU A 14 9.84 10.21 -22.63
C LEU A 14 10.45 10.56 -24.00
N LEU A 15 11.76 10.77 -24.04
CA LEU A 15 12.55 10.76 -25.27
C LEU A 15 13.03 9.33 -25.52
N THR A 16 12.52 8.71 -26.58
CA THR A 16 13.09 7.51 -27.18
C THR A 16 14.48 7.83 -27.72
N VAL A 17 15.52 7.63 -26.89
CA VAL A 17 16.91 7.64 -27.34
C VAL A 17 17.19 6.29 -27.99
N GLY A 18 17.37 6.29 -29.31
CA GLY A 18 17.91 5.16 -30.06
C GLY A 18 19.32 4.84 -29.57
N CYS A 19 19.44 3.82 -28.72
CA CYS A 19 20.71 3.35 -28.19
C CYS A 19 21.34 2.40 -29.21
N ASN A 20 22.27 2.89 -30.03
CA ASN A 20 23.14 2.05 -30.85
C ASN A 20 24.08 1.27 -29.90
N ARG A 21 23.72 0.02 -29.56
CA ARG A 21 24.57 -0.90 -28.79
C ARG A 21 25.34 -1.84 -29.72
N PRO A 22 26.62 -2.12 -29.44
CA PRO A 22 27.42 -3.05 -30.24
C PRO A 22 26.89 -4.49 -30.08
N THR A 23 26.88 -5.23 -31.19
CA THR A 23 26.49 -6.64 -31.27
C THR A 23 27.48 -7.52 -30.48
N SER A 24 27.03 -8.12 -29.38
CA SER A 24 27.79 -9.14 -28.63
C SER A 24 27.17 -10.53 -28.82
N GLY A 25 28.03 -11.57 -28.77
CA GLY A 25 27.71 -12.95 -29.12
C GLY A 25 26.54 -13.56 -28.34
N VAL A 26 25.69 -14.27 -29.07
CA VAL A 26 24.42 -14.83 -28.61
C VAL A 26 24.59 -16.35 -28.44
N LEU A 27 24.48 -16.89 -27.21
CA LEU A 27 24.37 -18.35 -26.96
C LEU A 27 22.95 -18.74 -26.47
N SER A 28 22.50 -19.96 -26.75
CA SER A 28 21.11 -20.47 -26.63
C SER A 28 20.73 -20.90 -25.21
N PRO A 29 19.43 -21.03 -24.87
CA PRO A 29 18.99 -21.28 -23.50
C PRO A 29 18.60 -22.75 -23.28
N GLU A 30 19.24 -23.43 -22.33
CA GLU A 30 18.58 -24.43 -21.49
C GLU A 30 19.49 -24.82 -20.29
N SER A 31 18.98 -24.58 -19.07
CA SER A 31 19.42 -25.16 -17.79
C SER A 31 20.60 -24.60 -16.98
N GLU A 32 21.05 -23.34 -17.09
CA GLU A 32 22.17 -22.88 -16.26
C GLU A 32 22.04 -21.42 -15.80
N SER A 33 21.94 -21.13 -14.50
CA SER A 33 21.84 -19.72 -14.02
C SER A 33 22.76 -19.35 -12.85
N ALA A 34 23.67 -20.24 -12.46
CA ALA A 34 24.75 -19.92 -11.50
C ALA A 34 26.06 -20.67 -11.82
N MET A 35 25.98 -21.82 -12.51
CA MET A 35 27.16 -22.61 -12.90
C MET A 35 27.96 -22.00 -14.06
N GLU A 36 27.36 -21.19 -14.95
CA GLU A 36 28.02 -20.66 -16.16
C GLU A 36 29.08 -19.59 -15.93
N LEU A 37 29.09 -18.91 -14.79
CA LEU A 37 30.11 -17.86 -14.55
C LEU A 37 31.53 -18.42 -14.47
N LYS A 38 31.67 -19.71 -14.17
CA LYS A 38 32.97 -20.40 -14.24
C LYS A 38 33.50 -20.53 -15.67
N THR A 39 32.62 -20.56 -16.67
CA THR A 39 32.96 -20.78 -18.09
C THR A 39 33.14 -19.47 -18.87
N PHE A 40 32.68 -18.34 -18.33
CA PHE A 40 32.60 -17.04 -19.02
C PHE A 40 33.93 -16.31 -19.24
N ALA A 41 35.00 -16.69 -18.54
CA ALA A 41 36.26 -15.93 -18.49
C ALA A 41 37.01 -15.79 -19.84
N LYS A 42 36.57 -16.44 -20.94
CA LYS A 42 37.35 -16.52 -22.19
C LYS A 42 36.92 -15.60 -23.36
N LYS A 43 35.77 -14.90 -23.34
CA LYS A 43 35.27 -14.21 -24.57
C LYS A 43 34.74 -12.76 -24.48
N SER A 44 34.79 -12.08 -23.33
CA SER A 44 34.36 -10.65 -23.27
C SER A 44 35.46 -9.69 -23.76
N VAL A 45 35.13 -8.83 -24.74
CA VAL A 45 36.02 -7.82 -25.34
C VAL A 45 36.14 -6.57 -24.44
N ASN A 46 35.19 -6.36 -23.52
CA ASN A 46 35.26 -5.31 -22.50
C ASN A 46 35.12 -5.95 -21.11
N ARG A 47 36.24 -6.18 -20.42
CA ARG A 47 36.34 -7.00 -19.19
C ARG A 47 35.56 -6.45 -17.98
N GLN A 48 34.93 -5.28 -18.12
CA GLN A 48 34.17 -4.61 -17.06
C GLN A 48 32.68 -4.90 -17.11
N GLU A 49 32.12 -5.37 -18.22
CA GLU A 49 30.68 -5.68 -18.31
C GLU A 49 30.45 -7.08 -18.91
N VAL A 50 29.42 -7.76 -18.40
CA VAL A 50 29.01 -9.08 -18.86
C VAL A 50 27.48 -9.10 -18.95
N PHE A 51 26.95 -9.62 -20.05
CA PHE A 51 25.53 -9.93 -20.17
C PHE A 51 25.30 -11.42 -19.93
N ILE A 52 24.53 -11.75 -18.90
CA ILE A 52 24.11 -13.12 -18.60
C ILE A 52 22.74 -13.32 -19.24
N LYS A 53 22.56 -14.44 -19.94
CA LYS A 53 21.29 -14.80 -20.57
C LYS A 53 20.41 -15.62 -19.63
N GLY A 54 19.14 -15.74 -19.98
CA GLY A 54 18.17 -16.58 -19.26
C GLY A 54 17.20 -15.77 -18.41
N LYS A 55 16.36 -16.50 -17.67
CA LYS A 55 15.20 -15.95 -16.94
C LYS A 55 15.56 -14.87 -15.90
N ASN A 56 16.74 -15.02 -15.29
CA ASN A 56 17.29 -14.07 -14.32
C ASN A 56 18.57 -13.41 -14.86
N GLY A 57 18.74 -13.42 -16.19
CA GLY A 57 19.84 -12.75 -16.86
C GLY A 57 19.80 -11.23 -16.69
N GLY A 58 20.74 -10.55 -17.32
CA GLY A 58 20.87 -9.10 -17.25
C GLY A 58 22.30 -8.65 -17.46
N TRP A 59 22.50 -7.34 -17.39
CA TRP A 59 23.83 -6.75 -17.45
C TRP A 59 24.46 -6.75 -16.06
N PHE A 60 25.75 -7.05 -15.99
CA PHE A 60 26.54 -7.05 -14.78
C PHE A 60 27.83 -6.26 -15.00
N ARG A 61 28.23 -5.45 -14.02
CA ARG A 61 29.46 -4.63 -14.06
C ARG A 61 30.45 -5.09 -13.02
N GLN A 62 31.74 -5.12 -13.37
CA GLN A 62 32.78 -5.44 -12.42
C GLN A 62 32.80 -4.39 -11.31
N THR A 63 32.78 -4.84 -10.05
CA THR A 63 32.82 -3.98 -8.87
C THR A 63 33.98 -4.34 -7.96
N THR A 64 34.42 -3.39 -7.14
CA THR A 64 35.44 -3.62 -6.10
C THR A 64 34.85 -4.25 -4.83
N GLN A 65 33.52 -4.33 -4.72
CA GLN A 65 32.86 -4.97 -3.60
C GLN A 65 33.19 -6.47 -3.54
N GLN A 66 33.39 -7.02 -2.34
CA GLN A 66 33.79 -8.42 -2.16
C GLN A 66 32.66 -9.37 -1.76
N LYS A 67 31.45 -8.85 -1.46
CA LYS A 67 30.28 -9.65 -1.11
C LYS A 67 29.75 -10.33 -2.38
N ALA A 68 29.55 -11.64 -2.32
CA ALA A 68 28.82 -12.39 -3.34
C ALA A 68 27.57 -12.98 -2.67
N ASP A 69 26.40 -12.73 -3.25
CA ASP A 69 25.11 -13.24 -2.76
C ASP A 69 24.42 -14.15 -3.78
N GLY A 70 25.04 -14.35 -4.94
CA GLY A 70 24.53 -15.22 -6.00
C GLY A 70 23.35 -14.61 -6.77
N THR A 71 22.97 -13.36 -6.51
CA THR A 71 21.85 -12.69 -7.19
C THR A 71 22.20 -11.29 -7.69
N LEU A 72 22.61 -10.41 -6.78
CA LEU A 72 23.05 -9.04 -7.09
C LEU A 72 24.54 -9.01 -7.35
N TYR A 73 25.29 -9.78 -6.57
CA TYR A 73 26.73 -9.89 -6.67
C TYR A 73 27.14 -11.30 -7.03
N LEU A 74 27.82 -11.42 -8.17
CA LEU A 74 28.30 -12.67 -8.72
C LEU A 74 29.83 -12.67 -8.72
N LYS A 75 30.45 -13.82 -8.48
CA LYS A 75 31.90 -13.99 -8.64
C LYS A 75 32.19 -14.84 -9.87
N ASP A 76 33.15 -14.42 -10.68
CA ASP A 76 33.67 -15.24 -11.77
C ASP A 76 34.63 -16.32 -11.26
N GLY A 77 35.10 -17.19 -12.16
CA GLY A 77 36.08 -18.22 -11.83
C GLY A 77 37.45 -17.69 -11.38
N ALA A 78 37.74 -16.41 -11.60
CA ALA A 78 38.97 -15.74 -11.15
C ALA A 78 38.79 -14.96 -9.83
N GLY A 79 37.60 -15.02 -9.22
CA GLY A 79 37.29 -14.34 -7.96
C GLY A 79 36.92 -12.87 -8.09
N LYS A 80 36.78 -12.33 -9.32
CA LYS A 80 36.29 -10.97 -9.53
C LYS A 80 34.80 -10.90 -9.25
N THR A 81 34.36 -9.85 -8.57
CA THR A 81 32.95 -9.61 -8.29
C THR A 81 32.32 -8.74 -9.38
N PHE A 82 31.09 -9.07 -9.74
CA PHE A 82 30.25 -8.30 -10.64
C PHE A 82 28.93 -7.98 -9.94
N VAL A 83 28.47 -6.75 -10.05
CA VAL A 83 27.17 -6.28 -9.55
C VAL A 83 26.18 -6.17 -10.69
N ARG A 84 24.91 -6.45 -10.45
CA ARG A 84 23.82 -6.26 -11.42
C ARG A 84 23.69 -4.78 -11.78
N ALA A 85 23.81 -4.45 -13.07
CA ALA A 85 23.80 -3.08 -13.58
C ALA A 85 22.48 -2.36 -13.29
N GLU A 86 21.34 -3.06 -13.41
CA GLU A 86 20.02 -2.45 -13.17
C GLU A 86 19.84 -2.01 -11.71
N TYR A 87 20.44 -2.74 -10.76
CA TYR A 87 20.46 -2.37 -9.35
C TYR A 87 21.37 -1.16 -9.10
N GLU A 88 22.57 -1.16 -9.69
CA GLU A 88 23.54 -0.07 -9.55
C GLU A 88 23.03 1.26 -10.16
N ASP A 89 22.38 1.19 -11.33
CA ASP A 89 21.89 2.38 -12.04
C ASP A 89 20.58 2.90 -11.45
N GLY A 90 19.68 1.99 -11.03
CA GLY A 90 18.31 2.33 -10.68
C GLY A 90 17.98 2.31 -9.19
N GLY A 91 18.85 1.72 -8.36
CA GLY A 91 18.61 1.59 -6.92
C GLY A 91 17.36 0.79 -6.57
N TYR A 92 16.99 -0.19 -7.39
CA TYR A 92 15.81 -1.04 -7.15
C TYR A 92 16.13 -2.52 -7.25
N LEU A 93 15.24 -3.34 -6.67
CA LEU A 93 15.29 -4.79 -6.65
C LEU A 93 13.97 -5.38 -7.10
N MET A 94 14.03 -6.51 -7.81
CA MET A 94 12.87 -7.23 -8.32
C MET A 94 12.86 -8.67 -7.84
N PRO A 95 11.72 -9.23 -7.39
CA PRO A 95 11.68 -10.62 -6.95
C PRO A 95 12.01 -11.62 -8.07
N GLU A 96 11.84 -11.24 -9.34
CA GLU A 96 12.25 -12.05 -10.50
C GLU A 96 13.76 -12.29 -10.53
N TRP A 97 14.57 -11.33 -10.10
CA TRP A 97 16.02 -11.55 -10.00
C TRP A 97 16.36 -12.63 -8.98
N PHE A 98 15.48 -12.81 -7.98
CA PHE A 98 15.56 -13.84 -6.96
C PHE A 98 14.76 -15.10 -7.34
N GLY A 99 14.29 -15.23 -8.59
CA GLY A 99 13.66 -16.43 -9.13
C GLY A 99 12.14 -16.46 -9.13
N ALA A 100 11.45 -15.36 -8.82
CA ALA A 100 10.00 -15.29 -8.98
C ALA A 100 9.61 -15.49 -10.45
N ARG A 101 8.58 -16.30 -10.68
CA ARG A 101 8.05 -16.59 -12.00
C ARG A 101 6.93 -15.62 -12.38
N GLY A 102 6.03 -15.34 -11.45
CA GLY A 102 4.86 -14.51 -11.70
C GLY A 102 3.90 -15.13 -12.72
N ASP A 103 3.74 -16.44 -12.68
CA ASP A 103 2.81 -17.23 -13.53
C ASP A 103 1.45 -17.47 -12.86
N GLY A 104 1.30 -17.10 -11.57
CA GLY A 104 0.08 -17.27 -10.78
C GLY A 104 -0.09 -18.67 -10.19
N GLU A 105 0.86 -19.58 -10.42
CA GLU A 105 0.80 -20.98 -9.99
C GLU A 105 1.99 -21.36 -9.11
N THR A 106 3.20 -21.03 -9.56
CA THR A 106 4.45 -21.31 -8.84
C THR A 106 4.51 -20.46 -7.58
N ASP A 107 4.91 -21.08 -6.46
CA ASP A 107 5.15 -20.35 -5.22
C ASP A 107 6.34 -19.39 -5.35
N ASP A 108 6.02 -18.11 -5.49
CA ASP A 108 6.96 -16.99 -5.62
C ASP A 108 7.37 -16.44 -4.25
N TYR A 109 6.76 -16.91 -3.15
CA TYR A 109 7.02 -16.39 -1.82
C TYR A 109 8.52 -16.39 -1.45
N PRO A 110 9.30 -17.47 -1.65
CA PRO A 110 10.73 -17.47 -1.30
C PRO A 110 11.54 -16.41 -2.06
N ALA A 111 11.15 -16.09 -3.30
CA ALA A 111 11.81 -15.06 -4.08
C ALA A 111 11.46 -13.66 -3.58
N PHE A 112 10.20 -13.42 -3.20
CA PHE A 112 9.78 -12.18 -2.53
C PHE A 112 10.51 -11.97 -1.21
N GLU A 113 10.60 -12.99 -0.36
CA GLU A 113 11.27 -12.90 0.93
C GLU A 113 12.74 -12.50 0.78
N ARG A 114 13.47 -13.13 -0.15
CA ARG A 114 14.86 -12.77 -0.47
C ARG A 114 15.00 -11.35 -1.01
N ALA A 115 14.13 -10.95 -1.93
CA ALA A 115 14.17 -9.62 -2.52
C ALA A 115 13.87 -8.51 -1.50
N ILE A 116 12.88 -8.72 -0.63
CA ILE A 116 12.54 -7.77 0.45
C ILE A 116 13.67 -7.68 1.46
N THR A 117 14.31 -8.81 1.79
CA THR A 117 15.48 -8.85 2.69
C THR A 117 16.66 -8.09 2.07
N ALA A 118 16.94 -8.30 0.79
CA ALA A 118 17.98 -7.55 0.09
C ALA A 118 17.65 -6.05 0.00
N ALA A 119 16.39 -5.67 -0.21
CA ALA A 119 15.97 -4.27 -0.23
C ALA A 119 16.17 -3.61 1.15
N CYS A 120 15.83 -4.35 2.20
CA CYS A 120 16.06 -3.97 3.58
C CYS A 120 17.54 -3.75 3.91
N GLU A 121 18.43 -4.64 3.43
CA GLU A 121 19.88 -4.52 3.65
C GLU A 121 20.52 -3.37 2.87
N THR A 122 19.98 -3.04 1.70
CA THR A 122 20.61 -2.11 0.76
C THR A 122 19.96 -0.73 0.71
N GLY A 123 18.77 -0.56 1.30
CA GLY A 123 17.94 0.63 1.14
C GLY A 123 17.29 0.78 -0.24
N ALA A 124 17.38 -0.25 -1.08
CA ALA A 124 16.85 -0.20 -2.43
C ALA A 124 15.32 -0.19 -2.48
N SER A 125 14.76 0.41 -3.52
CA SER A 125 13.34 0.32 -3.81
C SER A 125 12.96 -1.10 -4.23
N PHE A 126 11.75 -1.53 -3.87
CA PHE A 126 11.20 -2.83 -4.29
C PHE A 126 10.28 -2.63 -5.50
N VAL A 127 10.48 -3.38 -6.56
CA VAL A 127 9.72 -3.24 -7.81
C VAL A 127 9.23 -4.60 -8.27
N THR A 128 7.96 -4.71 -8.63
CA THR A 128 7.39 -5.92 -9.24
C THR A 128 6.94 -5.64 -10.67
N GLN A 129 6.95 -6.65 -11.54
CA GLN A 129 6.34 -6.54 -12.86
C GLN A 129 4.82 -6.77 -12.78
N ARG A 130 4.12 -6.35 -13.84
CA ARG A 130 2.69 -6.62 -14.07
C ARG A 130 2.43 -8.11 -14.32
N LYS A 131 2.49 -8.91 -13.27
CA LYS A 131 2.35 -10.36 -13.28
C LYS A 131 1.45 -10.82 -12.13
N LYS A 132 1.12 -12.12 -12.13
CA LYS A 132 0.37 -12.76 -11.06
C LYS A 132 1.32 -13.61 -10.23
N TYR A 133 1.43 -13.35 -8.94
CA TYR A 133 2.33 -14.08 -8.06
C TYR A 133 1.52 -14.95 -7.10
N SER A 134 1.83 -16.23 -7.08
CA SER A 134 1.29 -17.14 -6.08
C SER A 134 2.21 -17.15 -4.87
N LEU A 135 1.66 -16.96 -3.67
CA LEU A 135 2.42 -16.86 -2.44
C LEU A 135 1.85 -17.86 -1.44
N SER A 136 2.66 -18.83 -1.04
CA SER A 136 2.27 -19.85 -0.04
C SER A 136 1.94 -19.26 1.32
N ARG A 137 2.47 -18.07 1.64
CA ARG A 137 2.17 -17.33 2.88
C ARG A 137 2.17 -15.82 2.65
N ARG A 138 1.68 -15.08 3.65
CA ARG A 138 1.64 -13.61 3.64
C ARG A 138 3.04 -13.01 3.53
N ILE A 139 3.14 -11.87 2.83
CA ILE A 139 4.37 -11.06 2.79
C ILE A 139 4.37 -10.13 4.00
N GLU A 140 5.51 -10.03 4.68
CA GLU A 140 5.72 -9.08 5.76
C GLU A 140 6.88 -8.14 5.41
N PHE A 141 6.64 -6.83 5.44
CA PHE A 141 7.71 -5.85 5.31
C PHE A 141 8.38 -5.63 6.67
N PRO A 142 9.68 -5.97 6.81
CA PRO A 142 10.42 -5.84 8.06
C PRO A 142 10.57 -4.39 8.50
N SER A 143 10.86 -4.17 9.78
CA SER A 143 11.03 -2.84 10.37
C SER A 143 12.36 -2.16 10.07
N CYS A 144 13.29 -2.83 9.38
CA CYS A 144 14.59 -2.26 9.00
C CYS A 144 14.48 -1.09 8.03
N PHE A 145 13.35 -0.93 7.32
CA PHE A 145 13.05 0.24 6.52
C PHE A 145 12.68 1.44 7.42
N GLN A 146 13.66 1.98 8.15
CA GLN A 146 13.44 3.07 9.09
C GLN A 146 13.03 4.37 8.38
N GLU A 147 13.59 4.61 7.19
CA GLU A 147 13.27 5.77 6.35
C GLU A 147 12.06 5.54 5.43
N GLY A 148 11.45 4.36 5.52
CA GLY A 148 10.36 3.93 4.66
C GLY A 148 10.83 3.09 3.48
N MET A 149 10.05 2.04 3.19
CA MET A 149 10.22 1.23 1.99
C MET A 149 9.43 1.87 0.85
N VAL A 150 9.97 1.89 -0.37
CA VAL A 150 9.21 2.23 -1.58
C VAL A 150 8.95 0.96 -2.39
N TRP A 151 7.68 0.64 -2.63
CA TRP A 151 7.26 -0.46 -3.48
C TRP A 151 6.41 0.03 -4.64
N THR A 152 6.92 -0.16 -5.85
CA THR A 152 6.19 0.07 -7.10
C THR A 152 5.71 -1.26 -7.68
N GLY A 153 4.40 -1.46 -7.63
CA GLY A 153 3.74 -2.70 -8.03
C GLY A 153 3.66 -2.95 -9.53
N ASN A 154 3.57 -1.87 -10.32
CA ASN A 154 3.30 -1.89 -11.77
C ASN A 154 2.08 -2.75 -12.17
N GLY A 155 1.06 -2.84 -11.32
CA GLY A 155 -0.12 -3.67 -11.55
C GLY A 155 0.06 -5.15 -11.23
N ALA A 156 1.03 -5.50 -10.37
CA ALA A 156 1.18 -6.85 -9.82
C ALA A 156 -0.09 -7.33 -9.10
N GLU A 157 -0.43 -8.60 -9.27
CA GLU A 157 -1.50 -9.28 -8.53
C GLU A 157 -0.90 -10.35 -7.62
N LEU A 158 -1.19 -10.28 -6.32
CA LEU A 158 -0.77 -11.25 -5.31
C LEU A 158 -1.98 -12.03 -4.81
N ASN A 159 -1.83 -13.31 -4.49
CA ASN A 159 -2.93 -14.12 -3.95
C ASN A 159 -2.90 -14.29 -2.41
N ASN A 160 -2.07 -13.51 -1.71
CA ASN A 160 -1.93 -13.59 -0.27
C ASN A 160 -1.75 -12.21 0.37
N THR A 161 -1.89 -12.12 1.68
CA THR A 161 -1.92 -10.84 2.39
C THR A 161 -0.58 -10.12 2.36
N VAL A 162 -0.64 -8.79 2.29
CA VAL A 162 0.50 -7.88 2.47
C VAL A 162 0.44 -7.23 3.85
N TYR A 163 1.47 -7.45 4.67
CA TYR A 163 1.61 -6.86 6.00
C TYR A 163 2.67 -5.76 5.99
N VAL A 164 2.27 -4.56 6.39
CA VAL A 164 3.13 -3.38 6.50
C VAL A 164 3.39 -3.08 7.97
N LYS A 165 4.66 -3.21 8.37
CA LYS A 165 5.14 -2.95 9.75
C LYS A 165 6.18 -1.84 9.82
N SER A 166 6.55 -1.22 8.70
CA SER A 166 7.54 -0.14 8.63
C SER A 166 6.86 1.25 8.57
N PRO A 167 7.37 2.26 9.30
CA PRO A 167 6.98 3.65 9.12
C PRO A 167 7.44 4.19 7.75
N GLY A 168 6.83 5.26 7.24
CA GLY A 168 7.25 5.90 5.97
C GLY A 168 7.05 5.05 4.71
N THR A 169 6.47 3.85 4.83
CA THR A 169 6.27 2.92 3.71
C THR A 169 5.39 3.56 2.64
N THR A 170 5.86 3.52 1.39
CA THR A 170 5.13 3.87 0.19
C THR A 170 4.84 2.61 -0.62
N ILE A 171 3.56 2.35 -0.96
CA ILE A 171 3.17 1.23 -1.84
C ILE A 171 2.24 1.77 -2.92
N ARG A 172 2.53 1.44 -4.18
CA ARG A 172 1.72 1.89 -5.32
C ARG A 172 1.43 0.77 -6.29
N ASP A 173 0.25 0.79 -6.90
CA ASP A 173 -0.13 -0.05 -8.05
C ASP A 173 -0.01 -1.57 -7.78
N VAL A 174 -0.40 -2.01 -6.58
CA VAL A 174 -0.43 -3.43 -6.19
C VAL A 174 -1.87 -3.89 -5.98
N SER A 175 -2.18 -5.10 -6.45
CA SER A 175 -3.44 -5.77 -6.18
C SER A 175 -3.25 -7.03 -5.35
N VAL A 176 -4.13 -7.26 -4.37
CA VAL A 176 -4.27 -8.52 -3.66
C VAL A 176 -5.62 -9.13 -4.02
N VAL A 177 -5.61 -10.36 -4.53
CA VAL A 177 -6.76 -11.03 -5.13
C VAL A 177 -6.94 -12.40 -4.50
N LYS A 178 -8.14 -12.68 -3.95
CA LYS A 178 -8.49 -13.98 -3.35
C LYS A 178 -7.57 -14.40 -2.19
N SER A 179 -7.06 -13.43 -1.42
CA SER A 179 -6.31 -13.73 -0.21
C SER A 179 -7.15 -14.59 0.77
N PRO A 180 -6.56 -15.63 1.40
CA PRO A 180 -7.25 -16.45 2.39
C PRO A 180 -7.54 -15.69 3.70
N ALA A 181 -7.03 -14.47 3.86
CA ALA A 181 -7.28 -13.61 5.00
C ALA A 181 -7.62 -12.19 4.53
N GLU A 182 -6.92 -11.16 5.02
CA GLU A 182 -7.03 -9.79 4.53
C GLU A 182 -6.30 -9.58 3.20
N GLY A 183 -6.63 -8.49 2.48
CA GLY A 183 -5.83 -8.01 1.35
C GLY A 183 -4.55 -7.33 1.82
N PHE A 184 -4.70 -6.18 2.47
CA PHE A 184 -3.60 -5.41 3.05
C PHE A 184 -3.83 -5.14 4.54
N VAL A 185 -2.75 -5.21 5.33
CA VAL A 185 -2.78 -4.98 6.77
C VAL A 185 -1.67 -4.01 7.17
N TRP A 186 -2.03 -2.94 7.87
CA TRP A 186 -1.10 -1.99 8.48
C TRP A 186 -1.21 -2.04 9.99
N TYR A 187 -0.17 -2.53 10.65
CA TYR A 187 -0.04 -2.41 12.11
C TYR A 187 0.83 -1.22 12.49
N ARG A 188 1.73 -0.83 11.59
CA ARG A 188 2.52 0.38 11.71
C ARG A 188 2.52 1.08 10.37
N GLY A 189 2.58 2.40 10.40
CA GLY A 189 2.51 3.20 9.19
C GLY A 189 2.37 4.64 9.57
N GLN A 190 3.44 5.21 10.11
CA GLN A 190 3.50 6.64 10.36
C GLN A 190 4.02 7.34 9.10
N GLY A 191 3.28 8.29 8.54
CA GLY A 191 3.77 9.06 7.39
C GLY A 191 3.90 8.27 6.09
N GLY A 192 3.15 7.17 5.94
CA GLY A 192 3.18 6.36 4.71
C GLY A 192 2.33 6.94 3.58
N HIS A 193 2.55 6.48 2.35
CA HIS A 193 1.79 6.86 1.17
C HIS A 193 1.35 5.64 0.37
N PHE A 194 0.05 5.39 0.28
CA PHE A 194 -0.51 4.19 -0.30
C PHE A 194 -1.45 4.56 -1.44
N GLU A 195 -1.14 4.13 -2.66
CA GLU A 195 -1.81 4.63 -3.86
C GLU A 195 -2.19 3.52 -4.83
N ASN A 196 -3.37 3.63 -5.44
CA ASN A 196 -3.84 2.70 -6.47
C ASN A 196 -3.84 1.23 -6.03
N LEU A 197 -4.11 0.96 -4.75
CA LEU A 197 -4.14 -0.40 -4.21
C LEU A 197 -5.52 -1.03 -4.43
N THR A 198 -5.54 -2.31 -4.78
CA THR A 198 -6.78 -3.07 -4.96
C THR A 198 -6.79 -4.33 -4.11
N ALA A 199 -7.83 -4.52 -3.30
CA ALA A 199 -8.09 -5.75 -2.58
C ALA A 199 -9.41 -6.37 -3.08
N LYS A 200 -9.34 -7.56 -3.68
CA LYS A 200 -10.49 -8.17 -4.35
C LYS A 200 -10.72 -9.61 -3.92
N GLY A 201 -11.93 -9.93 -3.46
CA GLY A 201 -12.32 -11.30 -3.15
C GLY A 201 -11.58 -11.92 -1.96
N CYS A 202 -11.06 -11.10 -1.05
CA CYS A 202 -10.37 -11.57 0.15
C CYS A 202 -11.38 -12.13 1.17
N GLN A 203 -10.98 -13.13 1.96
CA GLN A 203 -11.88 -13.80 2.91
C GLN A 203 -12.23 -12.95 4.14
N SER A 204 -11.42 -11.94 4.46
CA SER A 204 -11.61 -10.97 5.55
C SER A 204 -11.77 -9.55 4.98
N ALA A 205 -11.14 -8.55 5.59
CA ALA A 205 -11.12 -7.18 5.11
C ALA A 205 -10.25 -7.03 3.84
N GLY A 206 -10.69 -6.20 2.90
CA GLY A 206 -9.81 -5.78 1.79
C GLY A 206 -8.60 -5.01 2.31
N PHE A 207 -8.86 -4.06 3.21
CA PHE A 207 -7.84 -3.24 3.87
C PHE A 207 -8.10 -3.17 5.37
N ARG A 208 -7.09 -3.44 6.19
CA ARG A 208 -7.15 -3.34 7.66
C ARG A 208 -6.03 -2.46 8.19
N LEU A 209 -6.39 -1.42 8.94
CA LEU A 209 -5.45 -0.55 9.64
C LEU A 209 -5.64 -0.73 11.14
N GLY A 210 -4.58 -0.98 11.90
CA GLY A 210 -4.66 -1.33 13.32
C GLY A 210 -5.14 -2.76 13.55
N GLY A 211 -5.79 -3.01 14.69
CA GLY A 211 -6.32 -4.34 15.04
C GLY A 211 -5.37 -5.21 15.88
N GLU A 212 -4.24 -4.64 16.34
CA GLU A 212 -3.30 -5.31 17.25
C GLU A 212 -2.85 -4.33 18.34
N LYS A 213 -2.54 -4.87 19.53
CA LYS A 213 -2.00 -4.10 20.66
C LYS A 213 -0.74 -3.33 20.23
N GLY A 214 -0.73 -2.02 20.52
CA GLY A 214 0.41 -1.16 20.20
C GLY A 214 0.56 -0.78 18.72
N SER A 215 -0.42 -1.09 17.87
CA SER A 215 -0.42 -0.64 16.48
C SER A 215 -0.58 0.88 16.38
N GLN A 216 0.17 1.51 15.48
CA GLN A 216 0.07 2.95 15.24
C GLN A 216 0.13 3.23 13.74
N VAL A 217 -1.02 3.60 13.18
CA VAL A 217 -1.15 4.01 11.77
C VAL A 217 -1.64 5.45 11.78
N ALA A 218 -0.72 6.37 11.53
CA ALA A 218 -0.99 7.79 11.69
C ALA A 218 -0.30 8.64 10.64
N TRP A 219 -0.88 9.80 10.34
CA TRP A 219 -0.31 10.77 9.39
C TRP A 219 -0.01 10.16 8.01
N SER A 220 -0.71 9.07 7.64
CA SER A 220 -0.54 8.42 6.36
C SER A 220 -1.58 8.90 5.35
N THR A 221 -1.21 8.82 4.08
CA THR A 221 -2.08 9.16 2.95
C THR A 221 -2.46 7.89 2.20
N PHE A 222 -3.76 7.73 1.96
CA PHE A 222 -4.35 6.61 1.23
C PHE A 222 -5.13 7.15 0.04
N VAL A 223 -4.73 6.81 -1.18
CA VAL A 223 -5.27 7.36 -2.42
C VAL A 223 -5.75 6.21 -3.31
N ASN A 224 -6.97 6.32 -3.84
CA ASN A 224 -7.51 5.38 -4.82
C ASN A 224 -7.49 3.91 -4.35
N LEU A 225 -7.91 3.66 -3.11
CA LEU A 225 -8.03 2.29 -2.59
C LEU A 225 -9.31 1.64 -3.10
N LYS A 226 -9.21 0.42 -3.63
CA LYS A 226 -10.34 -0.32 -4.20
C LYS A 226 -10.58 -1.63 -3.45
N ALA A 227 -11.65 -1.71 -2.66
CA ALA A 227 -12.05 -2.91 -1.93
C ALA A 227 -13.30 -3.54 -2.57
N ILE A 228 -13.17 -4.69 -3.22
CA ILE A 228 -14.22 -5.27 -4.05
C ILE A 228 -14.50 -6.73 -3.66
N ASN A 229 -15.77 -7.07 -3.38
CA ASN A 229 -16.19 -8.44 -3.06
C ASN A 229 -15.43 -9.08 -1.88
N ASN A 230 -14.96 -8.31 -0.91
CA ASN A 230 -14.32 -8.84 0.30
C ASN A 230 -15.39 -9.13 1.37
N GLN A 231 -14.97 -9.65 2.54
CA GLN A 231 -15.89 -9.73 3.66
C GLN A 231 -16.28 -8.32 4.12
N ASP A 232 -15.28 -7.53 4.51
CA ASP A 232 -15.37 -6.09 4.80
C ASP A 232 -14.50 -5.32 3.80
N GLY A 233 -14.88 -4.10 3.42
CA GLY A 233 -14.11 -3.31 2.48
C GLY A 233 -12.84 -2.74 3.10
N LEU A 234 -13.01 -1.72 3.94
CA LEU A 234 -11.94 -1.03 4.67
C LEU A 234 -12.28 -0.99 6.17
N VAL A 235 -11.34 -1.47 7.00
CA VAL A 235 -11.49 -1.54 8.46
C VAL A 235 -10.39 -0.73 9.13
N LEU A 236 -10.75 0.27 9.93
CA LEU A 236 -9.85 0.98 10.82
C LEU A 236 -10.15 0.54 12.25
N ASP A 237 -9.25 -0.24 12.84
CA ASP A 237 -9.46 -0.89 14.13
C ASP A 237 -8.53 -0.33 15.21
N GLY A 238 -8.99 0.72 15.89
CA GLY A 238 -8.37 1.30 17.08
C GLY A 238 -8.91 0.73 18.39
N SER A 239 -9.55 -0.45 18.40
CA SER A 239 -10.19 -0.99 19.62
C SER A 239 -9.20 -1.60 20.61
N PHE A 240 -7.95 -1.83 20.21
CA PHE A 240 -6.94 -2.49 21.04
C PHE A 240 -6.19 -1.52 21.97
N PRO A 241 -5.68 -1.99 23.11
CA PRO A 241 -4.85 -1.16 23.99
C PRO A 241 -3.64 -0.58 23.25
N LYS A 242 -3.40 0.72 23.44
CA LYS A 242 -2.34 1.48 22.77
C LYS A 242 -2.39 1.39 21.23
N CYS A 243 -3.54 1.06 20.65
CA CYS A 243 -3.75 1.08 19.21
C CYS A 243 -4.34 2.42 18.77
N TRP A 244 -3.72 3.08 17.79
CA TRP A 244 -4.13 4.39 17.28
C TRP A 244 -4.17 4.34 15.76
N VAL A 245 -5.33 4.65 15.19
CA VAL A 245 -5.52 4.77 13.74
C VAL A 245 -6.04 6.17 13.45
N ASN A 246 -5.15 7.15 13.41
CA ASN A 246 -5.54 8.55 13.52
C ASN A 246 -4.80 9.52 12.60
N ALA A 247 -5.42 10.67 12.33
CA ALA A 247 -4.81 11.73 11.52
C ALA A 247 -4.37 11.25 10.13
N ASN A 248 -5.08 10.27 9.55
CA ASN A 248 -4.83 9.81 8.18
C ASN A 248 -5.73 10.54 7.19
N THR A 249 -5.28 10.61 5.94
CA THR A 249 -6.05 11.16 4.83
C THR A 249 -6.43 10.06 3.85
N PHE A 250 -7.70 9.95 3.53
CA PHE A 250 -8.26 9.00 2.58
C PHE A 250 -8.90 9.74 1.42
N THR A 251 -8.44 9.48 0.19
CA THR A 251 -8.93 10.16 -1.02
C THR A 251 -9.29 9.16 -2.09
N GLY A 252 -10.50 9.25 -2.65
CA GLY A 252 -10.95 8.38 -3.75
C GLY A 252 -11.09 6.92 -3.34
N ILE A 253 -11.72 6.65 -2.20
CA ILE A 253 -11.90 5.29 -1.70
C ILE A 253 -13.09 4.65 -2.40
N TYR A 254 -12.90 3.47 -3.00
CA TYR A 254 -13.94 2.71 -3.66
C TYR A 254 -14.16 1.35 -2.98
N SER A 255 -15.26 1.20 -2.27
CA SER A 255 -15.60 0.01 -1.51
C SER A 255 -16.95 -0.56 -1.96
N ARG A 256 -16.92 -1.70 -2.66
CA ARG A 256 -18.11 -2.20 -3.36
C ARG A 256 -18.34 -3.70 -3.20
N LEU A 257 -19.60 -4.09 -3.12
CA LEU A 257 -20.07 -5.48 -3.11
C LEU A 257 -19.47 -6.32 -1.97
N ASN A 258 -19.02 -5.68 -0.89
CA ASN A 258 -18.50 -6.42 0.26
C ASN A 258 -19.66 -7.09 1.00
N SER A 259 -19.42 -8.26 1.58
CA SER A 259 -20.48 -9.07 2.17
C SER A 259 -21.07 -8.48 3.45
N ARG A 260 -20.25 -7.70 4.17
CA ARG A 260 -20.56 -6.93 5.37
C ARG A 260 -20.36 -5.44 5.05
N TYR A 261 -19.50 -4.73 5.76
CA TYR A 261 -19.40 -3.28 5.65
C TYR A 261 -18.53 -2.87 4.46
N GLY A 262 -18.87 -1.73 3.84
CA GLY A 262 -17.96 -1.03 2.94
C GLY A 262 -16.83 -0.35 3.71
N VAL A 263 -17.19 0.33 4.81
CA VAL A 263 -16.24 0.96 5.74
C VAL A 263 -16.66 0.66 7.17
N HIS A 264 -15.69 0.26 8.01
CA HIS A 264 -15.89 -0.01 9.43
C HIS A 264 -14.81 0.67 10.26
N LEU A 265 -15.19 1.68 11.06
CA LEU A 265 -14.30 2.34 12.01
C LEU A 265 -14.61 1.84 13.42
N LYS A 266 -13.58 1.45 14.17
CA LYS A 266 -13.72 0.89 15.52
C LYS A 266 -12.78 1.58 16.50
N GLY A 267 -13.27 1.89 17.70
CA GLY A 267 -12.47 2.40 18.81
C GLY A 267 -11.70 3.67 18.44
N LYS A 268 -10.40 3.74 18.77
CA LYS A 268 -9.53 4.92 18.56
C LYS A 268 -9.10 5.14 17.10
N ALA A 269 -10.04 5.00 16.17
CA ALA A 269 -9.90 5.34 14.77
C ALA A 269 -10.33 6.80 14.53
N ASN A 270 -9.59 7.78 15.07
CA ASN A 270 -10.07 9.17 15.22
C ASN A 270 -9.33 10.16 14.32
N TYR A 271 -9.87 11.37 14.13
CA TYR A 271 -9.17 12.45 13.39
C TYR A 271 -8.83 12.11 11.94
N ASN A 272 -9.51 11.15 11.32
CA ASN A 272 -9.24 10.82 9.92
C ASN A 272 -10.06 11.72 8.99
N THR A 273 -9.46 12.10 7.88
CA THR A 273 -10.10 12.90 6.83
C THR A 273 -10.39 12.04 5.61
N TRP A 274 -11.63 12.10 5.12
CA TRP A 274 -12.11 11.30 4.00
C TRP A 274 -12.62 12.23 2.90
N MET A 275 -12.16 12.02 1.67
CA MET A 275 -12.53 12.79 0.48
C MET A 275 -12.92 11.83 -0.65
N GLY A 276 -14.16 11.92 -1.12
CA GLY A 276 -14.63 11.07 -2.22
C GLY A 276 -14.71 9.58 -1.82
N LEU A 277 -15.49 9.28 -0.79
CA LEU A 277 -15.77 7.90 -0.37
C LEU A 277 -16.95 7.32 -1.15
N HIS A 278 -16.70 6.27 -1.93
CA HIS A 278 -17.72 5.50 -2.66
C HIS A 278 -17.93 4.15 -1.96
N CYS A 279 -19.08 3.97 -1.31
CA CYS A 279 -19.47 2.73 -0.63
C CYS A 279 -20.75 2.18 -1.24
N GLU A 280 -20.67 1.17 -2.10
CA GLU A 280 -21.81 0.75 -2.93
C GLU A 280 -22.13 -0.75 -2.83
N GLY A 281 -23.41 -1.09 -2.67
CA GLY A 281 -23.89 -2.47 -2.74
C GLY A 281 -23.25 -3.40 -1.70
N ASN A 282 -22.74 -2.82 -0.62
CA ASN A 282 -22.22 -3.54 0.53
C ASN A 282 -23.38 -4.15 1.33
N SER A 283 -23.06 -5.05 2.25
CA SER A 283 -24.03 -5.76 3.07
C SER A 283 -24.98 -6.65 2.24
N ARG A 284 -24.51 -7.10 1.05
CA ARG A 284 -25.33 -7.91 0.13
C ARG A 284 -25.75 -9.26 0.73
N LYS A 285 -24.89 -9.84 1.57
CA LYS A 285 -25.17 -11.11 2.26
C LYS A 285 -25.86 -10.91 3.61
N ASN A 286 -25.75 -9.73 4.20
CA ASN A 286 -26.36 -9.41 5.49
C ASN A 286 -27.10 -8.08 5.39
N LYS A 287 -28.40 -8.17 5.08
CA LYS A 287 -29.27 -7.01 4.85
C LYS A 287 -29.47 -6.14 6.09
N ASP A 288 -29.12 -6.61 7.28
CA ASP A 288 -29.28 -5.84 8.51
C ASP A 288 -28.05 -4.97 8.83
N LEU A 289 -27.02 -5.00 7.96
CA LEU A 289 -25.82 -4.19 8.14
C LEU A 289 -25.87 -2.92 7.30
N PRO A 290 -25.47 -1.77 7.86
CA PRO A 290 -25.29 -0.54 7.09
C PRO A 290 -24.13 -0.67 6.09
N ALA A 291 -24.09 0.19 5.08
CA ALA A 291 -22.93 0.25 4.18
C ALA A 291 -21.68 0.76 4.92
N MET A 292 -21.87 1.63 5.91
CA MET A 292 -20.81 2.18 6.74
C MET A 292 -21.18 2.13 8.23
N LEU A 293 -20.24 1.67 9.04
CA LEU A 293 -20.40 1.56 10.49
C LEU A 293 -19.24 2.27 11.22
N ILE A 294 -19.58 3.19 12.12
CA ILE A 294 -18.63 3.89 12.99
C ILE A 294 -18.95 3.56 14.44
N GLU A 295 -18.07 2.81 15.10
CA GLU A 295 -18.25 2.32 16.46
C GLU A 295 -17.19 2.88 17.39
N ASN A 296 -17.60 3.82 18.26
CA ASN A 296 -16.74 4.45 19.25
C ASN A 296 -15.51 5.18 18.66
N SER A 297 -15.60 5.57 17.38
CA SER A 297 -14.61 6.35 16.64
C SER A 297 -15.12 7.78 16.46
N SER A 298 -14.27 8.77 16.72
CA SER A 298 -14.68 10.16 16.89
C SER A 298 -13.82 11.13 16.07
N GLU A 299 -14.35 12.33 15.85
CA GLU A 299 -13.64 13.46 15.24
C GLU A 299 -13.14 13.19 13.82
N ASN A 300 -13.82 12.33 13.06
CA ASN A 300 -13.54 12.12 11.65
C ASN A 300 -14.27 13.16 10.80
N THR A 301 -13.69 13.48 9.64
CA THR A 301 -14.27 14.42 8.67
C THR A 301 -14.53 13.70 7.36
N PHE A 302 -15.78 13.67 6.91
CA PHE A 302 -16.21 13.07 5.65
C PHE A 302 -16.62 14.16 4.67
N MET A 303 -15.94 14.25 3.52
CA MET A 303 -16.16 15.27 2.50
C MET A 303 -16.54 14.61 1.16
N GLY A 304 -17.81 14.79 0.77
CA GLY A 304 -18.38 14.25 -0.45
C GLY A 304 -18.49 12.71 -0.47
N GLY A 305 -18.64 12.17 -1.68
CA GLY A 305 -18.75 10.73 -1.91
C GLY A 305 -20.16 10.25 -2.19
N GLN A 306 -20.30 8.93 -2.31
CA GLN A 306 -21.53 8.24 -2.64
C GLN A 306 -21.66 6.98 -1.80
N GLN A 307 -22.73 6.88 -1.04
CA GLN A 307 -23.00 5.74 -0.17
C GLN A 307 -24.36 5.13 -0.56
N VAL A 308 -24.33 3.89 -1.01
CA VAL A 308 -25.48 3.18 -1.58
C VAL A 308 -25.61 1.83 -0.88
N THR A 309 -26.72 1.63 -0.17
CA THR A 309 -27.04 0.30 0.35
C THR A 309 -27.51 -0.61 -0.78
N HIS A 310 -27.40 -1.92 -0.56
CA HIS A 310 -27.99 -2.87 -1.49
C HIS A 310 -29.53 -2.67 -1.54
N PRO A 311 -30.17 -2.77 -2.72
CA PRO A 311 -31.64 -2.74 -2.81
C PRO A 311 -32.30 -3.75 -1.84
N GLY A 312 -33.36 -3.33 -1.15
CA GLY A 312 -34.04 -4.17 -0.16
C GLY A 312 -33.26 -4.39 1.15
N ASN A 313 -32.20 -3.62 1.39
CA ASN A 313 -31.54 -3.55 2.69
C ASN A 313 -32.29 -2.52 3.57
N PRO A 314 -32.94 -2.94 4.67
CA PRO A 314 -33.69 -2.06 5.57
C PRO A 314 -32.79 -1.22 6.49
N SER A 315 -31.49 -1.52 6.55
CA SER A 315 -30.56 -0.81 7.41
C SER A 315 -30.16 0.54 6.85
N PRO A 316 -29.91 1.52 7.75
CA PRO A 316 -29.42 2.84 7.36
C PRO A 316 -28.14 2.75 6.53
N VAL A 317 -27.92 3.74 5.67
CA VAL A 317 -26.69 3.81 4.86
C VAL A 317 -25.46 3.92 5.76
N VAL A 318 -25.56 4.74 6.81
CA VAL A 318 -24.50 4.99 7.78
C VAL A 318 -25.08 4.87 9.19
N VAL A 319 -24.41 4.07 10.04
CA VAL A 319 -24.62 4.06 11.49
C VAL A 319 -23.39 4.69 12.13
N ASP A 320 -23.60 5.84 12.78
CA ASP A 320 -22.56 6.57 13.47
C ASP A 320 -22.84 6.60 14.97
N ARG A 321 -22.03 5.83 15.73
CA ARG A 321 -22.03 5.79 17.20
C ARG A 321 -20.83 6.54 17.79
N GLY A 322 -20.15 7.32 16.96
CA GLY A 322 -19.05 8.18 17.33
C GLY A 322 -19.49 9.53 17.87
N ARG A 323 -18.52 10.30 18.35
CA ARG A 323 -18.74 11.70 18.73
C ARG A 323 -18.03 12.61 17.74
N LEU A 324 -18.60 13.78 17.48
CA LEU A 324 -17.94 14.86 16.72
C LEU A 324 -17.49 14.47 15.30
N ASN A 325 -18.08 13.44 14.69
CA ASN A 325 -17.87 13.14 13.28
C ASN A 325 -18.66 14.15 12.44
N ASN A 326 -18.02 14.70 11.40
CA ASN A 326 -18.59 15.73 10.54
C ASN A 326 -18.78 15.19 9.13
N TYR A 327 -19.92 15.49 8.51
CA TYR A 327 -20.26 15.08 7.16
C TYR A 327 -20.57 16.31 6.30
N PHE A 328 -19.85 16.47 5.19
CA PHE A 328 -19.98 17.60 4.28
C PHE A 328 -20.33 17.09 2.88
N GLY A 329 -21.61 17.23 2.49
CA GLY A 329 -22.11 16.80 1.18
C GLY A 329 -22.20 15.28 1.01
N GLY A 330 -22.20 14.85 -0.25
CA GLY A 330 -22.30 13.43 -0.66
C GLY A 330 -23.72 13.00 -1.05
N ARG A 331 -23.81 11.81 -1.66
CA ARG A 331 -25.07 11.20 -2.09
C ARG A 331 -25.35 9.92 -1.32
N TYR A 332 -26.43 9.89 -0.56
CA TYR A 332 -26.89 8.73 0.20
C TYR A 332 -28.10 8.12 -0.48
N VAL A 333 -28.01 6.86 -0.91
CA VAL A 333 -29.09 6.15 -1.57
C VAL A 333 -29.42 4.90 -0.78
N ALA A 334 -30.67 4.79 -0.35
CA ALA A 334 -31.19 3.62 0.35
C ALA A 334 -32.61 3.32 -0.11
N ASP A 335 -33.13 2.16 0.31
CA ASP A 335 -34.55 1.87 0.20
C ASP A 335 -35.39 2.87 1.03
N LYS A 336 -36.63 3.15 0.62
CA LYS A 336 -37.47 4.24 1.16
C LYS A 336 -37.61 4.20 2.69
N ALA A 337 -37.60 3.01 3.31
CA ALA A 337 -37.70 2.83 4.75
C ALA A 337 -36.39 3.10 5.51
N ALA A 338 -35.25 3.08 4.81
CA ALA A 338 -33.91 2.99 5.37
C ALA A 338 -33.03 4.23 5.13
N GLY A 339 -33.48 5.21 4.34
CA GLY A 339 -32.67 6.33 3.85
C GLY A 339 -32.30 7.40 4.89
N ARG A 340 -31.66 7.03 6.00
CA ARG A 340 -31.20 7.96 7.04
C ARG A 340 -29.77 7.64 7.46
N ILE A 341 -29.01 8.69 7.77
CA ILE A 341 -27.82 8.58 8.62
C ILE A 341 -28.34 8.55 10.06
N ILE A 342 -28.00 7.52 10.81
CA ILE A 342 -28.34 7.46 12.23
C ILE A 342 -27.09 7.88 13.01
N GLN A 343 -27.10 9.12 13.51
CA GLN A 343 -26.07 9.62 14.42
C GLN A 343 -26.58 9.47 15.87
N GLN A 344 -26.08 8.45 16.58
CA GLN A 344 -26.40 8.24 17.99
C GLN A 344 -25.40 9.01 18.85
N SER A 345 -25.54 10.34 18.92
CA SER A 345 -24.76 11.11 19.89
C SER A 345 -25.31 10.87 21.29
N LYS A 346 -24.55 10.18 22.16
CA LYS A 346 -24.84 10.10 23.60
C LYS A 346 -24.64 11.44 24.34
N SER A 347 -24.35 12.53 23.62
CA SER A 347 -24.35 13.87 24.19
C SER A 347 -25.75 14.45 24.09
N LYS A 348 -26.47 14.55 25.21
CA LYS A 348 -27.33 15.72 25.42
C LYS A 348 -26.47 16.93 25.08
N ILE A 349 -26.73 17.59 23.95
CA ILE A 349 -26.18 18.91 23.70
C ILE A 349 -27.03 19.86 24.56
N GLU A 350 -26.83 19.80 25.87
CA GLU A 350 -27.27 20.86 26.78
C GLU A 350 -26.21 21.96 26.67
N GLY A 351 -26.55 23.03 25.93
CA GLY A 351 -25.85 24.30 25.99
C GLY A 351 -24.59 24.44 25.11
N ALA A 352 -24.77 24.53 23.79
CA ALA A 352 -23.88 25.39 23.01
C ALA A 352 -24.27 26.86 23.27
N ASN A 353 -23.95 27.37 24.45
CA ASN A 353 -23.91 28.81 24.68
C ASN A 353 -22.71 29.35 23.89
N LEU A 354 -22.98 29.91 22.71
CA LEU A 354 -22.06 30.82 22.04
C LEU A 354 -21.81 31.99 23.01
N VAL A 355 -20.68 31.96 23.71
CA VAL A 355 -20.23 33.10 24.50
C VAL A 355 -19.93 34.24 23.52
N PRO A 356 -20.66 35.37 23.57
CA PRO A 356 -20.33 36.52 22.74
C PRO A 356 -18.93 36.97 23.09
N ARG A 357 -18.06 37.07 22.09
CA ARG A 357 -16.71 37.60 22.25
C ARG A 357 -16.86 39.08 22.66
N LYS A 358 -16.77 39.38 23.96
CA LYS A 358 -16.72 40.76 24.46
C LYS A 358 -15.50 41.43 23.82
N SER A 359 -15.74 42.35 22.91
CA SER A 359 -14.72 43.26 22.39
C SER A 359 -14.14 44.03 23.58
N LYS A 360 -12.82 43.93 23.79
CA LYS A 360 -12.10 44.76 24.76
C LYS A 360 -12.32 46.22 24.41
N GLN A 361 -13.06 46.95 25.24
CA GLN A 361 -13.09 48.41 25.24
C GLN A 361 -11.67 48.91 25.56
N LYS A 362 -11.11 49.77 24.70
CA LYS A 362 -9.90 50.52 25.00
C LYS A 362 -10.15 51.42 26.22
N PRO A 363 -9.19 51.56 27.17
CA PRO A 363 -9.27 52.60 28.18
C PRO A 363 -9.27 53.97 27.51
N LYS A 364 -10.11 54.88 27.97
CA LYS A 364 -9.97 56.31 27.68
C LYS A 364 -8.89 56.84 28.62
N ASP A 365 -7.81 57.36 28.05
CA ASP A 365 -6.79 58.11 28.76
C ASP A 365 -7.43 59.35 29.41
N LYS A 366 -7.06 59.63 30.65
CA LYS A 366 -7.32 60.87 31.37
C LYS A 366 -6.02 61.65 31.51
#